data_AF-A0A7V1BDN5-F1
#
_entry.id   AF-A0A7V1BDN5-F1
#
_cell.length_a   1.000
_cell.length_b   1.000
_cell.length_c   1.000
_cell.angle_alpha   90.00
_cell.angle_beta   90.00
_cell.angle_gamma   90.00
#
_symmetry.space_group_name_H-M   'P 1'
#
loop_
_entity.id
_entity.type
_entity.pdbx_description
1 polymer ?
#
loop_
_entity_poly.entity_id
_entity_poly.type
_entity_poly.pdbx_seq_one_letter_code
_entity_poly.pdbx_strand_id
1 'polypeptide(L)'
;MIAGLGLMGAVLLPAQLSAEPKIYAYPSSANFCPAGLQPVTISGVICCGTPNTATSYQQMISHPAPKKHKVRHYHPRRASYACVPGEKGCR
;
A
#
# COMPACT_ATOMS: atom_id res chain seq x y z
N MET A 1 39.25 -31.97 -41.18
CA MET A 1 37.90 -31.37 -41.09
C MET A 1 37.29 -31.80 -39.76
N ILE A 2 37.56 -31.06 -38.68
CA ILE A 2 36.93 -31.32 -37.36
C ILE A 2 35.70 -30.44 -37.29
N ALA A 3 34.54 -31.07 -37.44
CA ALA A 3 33.25 -30.46 -37.24
C ALA A 3 32.84 -30.62 -35.77
N GLY A 4 32.21 -29.58 -35.22
CA GLY A 4 31.25 -29.72 -34.12
C GLY A 4 31.80 -29.48 -32.72
N LEU A 5 31.62 -28.25 -32.23
CA LEU A 5 31.34 -27.96 -30.83
C LEU A 5 30.34 -26.80 -30.82
N GLY A 6 29.06 -27.16 -30.86
CA GLY A 6 27.95 -26.22 -30.78
C GLY A 6 27.93 -25.53 -29.43
N LEU A 7 28.04 -24.20 -29.44
CA LEU A 7 27.66 -23.32 -28.33
C LEU A 7 26.13 -23.35 -28.20
N MET A 8 25.61 -24.43 -27.62
CA MET A 8 24.22 -24.54 -27.21
C MET A 8 24.03 -23.87 -25.85
N GLY A 9 23.35 -22.72 -25.89
CA GLY A 9 22.34 -22.35 -24.91
C GLY A 9 22.80 -22.21 -23.45
N ALA A 10 23.30 -21.03 -23.10
CA ALA A 10 23.08 -20.50 -21.76
C ALA A 10 21.56 -20.23 -21.63
N VAL A 11 20.82 -21.26 -21.24
CA VAL A 11 19.42 -21.15 -20.82
C VAL A 11 19.39 -20.14 -19.67
N LEU A 12 18.81 -18.98 -19.95
CA LEU A 12 18.32 -18.05 -18.96
C LEU A 12 17.25 -18.77 -18.13
N LEU A 13 17.68 -19.55 -17.14
CA LEU A 13 16.80 -19.99 -16.07
C LEU A 13 16.21 -18.73 -15.46
N PRO A 14 14.88 -18.57 -15.42
CA PRO A 14 14.29 -17.50 -14.65
C PRO A 14 14.72 -17.77 -13.21
N ALA A 15 15.54 -16.88 -12.64
CA ALA A 15 15.75 -16.82 -11.22
C ALA A 15 14.38 -16.57 -10.60
N GLN A 16 13.73 -17.66 -10.19
CA GLN A 16 12.58 -17.61 -9.31
C GLN A 16 13.13 -17.08 -7.99
N LEU A 17 13.20 -15.75 -7.90
CA LEU A 17 13.39 -15.02 -6.64
C LEU A 17 12.20 -15.40 -5.78
N SER A 18 12.33 -16.51 -5.06
CA SER A 18 11.41 -16.91 -4.01
C SER A 18 11.52 -15.83 -2.94
N ALA A 19 10.66 -14.81 -3.05
CA ALA A 19 10.47 -13.86 -1.97
C ALA A 19 9.91 -14.68 -0.81
N GLU A 20 10.74 -14.94 0.20
CA GLU A 20 10.31 -15.64 1.40
C GLU A 20 9.00 -15.02 1.91
N PRO A 21 7.95 -15.81 2.18
CA PRO A 21 6.69 -15.27 2.65
C PRO A 21 6.93 -14.51 3.95
N LYS A 22 6.53 -13.24 3.97
CA LYS A 22 6.67 -12.39 5.16
C LYS A 22 5.57 -12.78 6.16
N ILE A 23 6.00 -13.27 7.31
CA ILE A 23 5.18 -13.73 8.42
C ILE A 23 5.26 -12.69 9.53
N TYR A 24 4.11 -12.09 9.85
CA TYR A 24 4.00 -10.99 10.80
C TYR A 24 3.42 -11.48 12.11
N ALA A 25 3.96 -11.02 13.25
CA ALA A 25 3.38 -11.32 14.55
C ALA A 25 1.99 -10.67 14.67
N TYR A 26 1.00 -11.42 15.18
CA TYR A 26 -0.32 -10.89 15.46
C TYR A 26 -0.39 -10.44 16.93
N PRO A 27 -0.64 -9.14 17.21
CA PRO A 27 -0.72 -8.65 18.58
C PRO A 27 -2.04 -9.11 19.22
N SER A 28 -2.01 -10.20 19.98
CA SER A 28 -3.12 -10.66 20.79
C SER A 28 -2.69 -10.90 22.23
N SER A 29 -3.59 -10.66 23.19
CA SER A 29 -3.35 -10.92 24.60
C SER A 29 -3.45 -12.40 24.98
N ALA A 30 -4.10 -13.23 24.14
CA ALA A 30 -4.35 -14.64 24.40
C ALA A 30 -3.89 -15.51 23.22
N ASN A 31 -3.11 -16.55 23.52
CA ASN A 31 -2.61 -17.49 22.52
C ASN A 31 -3.54 -18.71 22.42
N PHE A 32 -4.29 -18.80 21.31
CA PHE A 32 -5.15 -19.95 20.99
C PHE A 32 -4.47 -20.98 20.09
N CYS A 33 -3.17 -20.84 19.90
CA CYS A 33 -2.37 -21.75 19.09
C CYS A 33 -1.91 -22.97 19.90
N PRO A 34 -1.70 -24.13 19.23
CA PRO A 34 -1.16 -25.30 19.89
C PRO A 34 0.25 -25.02 20.44
N ALA A 35 0.69 -25.84 21.40
CA ALA A 35 1.85 -25.58 22.25
C ALA A 35 3.10 -25.10 21.47
N GLY A 36 3.64 -23.96 21.91
CA GLY A 36 4.88 -23.39 21.37
C GLY A 36 4.70 -22.52 20.12
N LEU A 37 3.50 -22.43 19.55
CA LEU A 37 3.20 -21.54 18.43
C LEU A 37 2.46 -20.29 18.90
N GLN A 38 2.69 -19.19 18.19
CA GLN A 38 1.98 -17.94 18.41
C GLN A 38 1.08 -17.61 17.20
N PRO A 39 0.07 -16.77 17.39
CA PRO A 39 -0.71 -16.27 16.28
C PRO A 39 0.16 -15.36 15.41
N VAL A 40 0.13 -15.64 14.11
CA VAL A 40 0.83 -14.89 13.07
C VAL A 40 -0.15 -14.53 11.95
N THR A 41 0.22 -13.54 11.16
CA THR A 41 -0.52 -13.08 10.00
C THR A 41 0.32 -13.23 8.75
N ILE A 42 -0.23 -13.93 7.75
CA ILE A 42 0.39 -14.14 6.45
C ILE A 42 -0.66 -13.78 5.40
N SER A 43 -0.34 -12.84 4.51
CA SER A 43 -1.26 -12.40 3.44
C SER A 43 -2.66 -11.98 3.95
N GLY A 44 -2.76 -11.50 5.19
CA GLY A 44 -4.02 -11.05 5.81
C GLY A 44 -4.83 -12.13 6.52
N VAL A 45 -4.38 -13.39 6.52
CA VAL A 45 -5.01 -14.49 7.25
C VAL A 45 -4.25 -14.75 8.55
N ILE A 46 -4.99 -14.98 9.64
CA ILE A 46 -4.42 -15.34 10.94
C ILE A 46 -4.25 -16.86 11.00
N CYS A 47 -3.05 -17.33 11.32
CA CYS A 47 -2.73 -18.73 11.52
C CYS A 47 -1.74 -18.91 12.67
N CYS A 48 -1.39 -20.15 13.02
CA CYS A 48 -0.40 -20.47 14.05
C CYS A 48 0.97 -20.71 13.43
N GLY A 49 2.00 -20.06 13.96
CA GLY A 49 3.36 -20.18 13.42
C GLY A 49 4.37 -19.36 14.21
N THR A 50 5.53 -19.14 13.58
CA THR A 50 6.61 -18.30 14.10
C THR A 50 6.83 -17.09 13.19
N PRO A 51 6.87 -15.86 13.73
CA PRO A 51 7.11 -14.66 12.92
C PRO A 51 8.56 -14.61 12.44
N ASN A 52 8.77 -14.21 11.18
CA ASN A 52 10.11 -13.91 10.63
C ASN A 52 10.35 -12.40 10.47
N THR A 53 9.37 -11.56 10.83
CA THR A 53 9.47 -10.10 10.73
C THR A 53 9.28 -9.41 12.08
N ALA A 54 9.97 -8.27 12.26
CA ALA A 54 9.85 -7.42 13.44
C ALA A 54 8.69 -6.39 13.35
N THR A 55 8.09 -6.25 12.18
CA THR A 55 6.98 -5.32 11.89
C THR A 55 5.64 -6.05 12.02
N SER A 56 4.53 -5.33 12.21
CA SER A 56 3.19 -5.93 12.16
C SER A 56 2.60 -5.91 10.73
N TYR A 57 1.64 -6.79 10.46
CA TYR A 57 0.95 -6.80 9.17
C TYR A 57 0.28 -5.45 8.87
N GLN A 58 -0.31 -4.82 9.90
CA GLN A 58 -0.96 -3.51 9.78
C GLN A 58 0.01 -2.41 9.33
N GLN A 59 1.23 -2.42 9.87
CA GLN A 59 2.28 -1.47 9.49
C GLN A 59 2.80 -1.73 8.08
N MET A 60 2.85 -3.00 7.65
CA MET A 60 3.24 -3.36 6.29
C MET A 60 2.20 -2.90 5.26
N ILE A 61 0.91 -3.10 5.54
CA ILE A 61 -0.17 -2.69 4.62
C ILE A 61 -0.47 -1.19 4.71
N SER A 62 -0.03 -0.49 5.75
CA SER A 62 -0.14 0.96 5.87
C SER A 62 0.85 1.65 4.94
N HIS A 63 0.59 1.59 3.63
CA HIS A 63 1.24 2.47 2.67
C HIS A 63 0.72 3.90 2.89
N PRO A 64 1.56 4.94 2.73
CA PRO A 64 1.10 6.32 2.83
C PRO A 64 0.05 6.58 1.74
N ALA A 65 -1.22 6.66 2.15
CA ALA A 65 -2.29 7.05 1.23
C ALA A 65 -2.04 8.49 0.77
N PRO A 66 -2.22 8.79 -0.54
CA PRO A 66 -2.08 10.16 -1.02
C PRO A 66 -3.06 11.06 -0.25
N LYS A 67 -2.52 12.11 0.38
CA LYS A 67 -3.36 13.09 1.09
C LYS A 67 -4.25 13.76 0.06
N LYS A 68 -5.58 13.64 0.22
CA LYS A 68 -6.53 14.39 -0.62
C LYS A 68 -6.31 15.89 -0.34
N HIS A 69 -5.93 16.65 -1.35
CA HIS A 69 -5.89 18.10 -1.25
C HIS A 69 -7.32 18.61 -1.04
N LYS A 70 -7.55 19.38 0.03
CA LYS A 70 -8.84 20.05 0.24
C LYS A 70 -8.98 21.11 -0.86
N VAL A 71 -9.96 20.94 -1.75
CA VAL A 71 -10.32 22.00 -2.70
C VAL A 71 -10.91 23.14 -1.89
N ARG A 72 -10.29 24.33 -1.96
CA ARG A 72 -10.83 25.53 -1.34
C ARG A 72 -11.99 26.01 -2.22
N HIS A 73 -13.23 25.84 -1.76
CA HIS A 73 -14.37 26.42 -2.44
C HIS A 73 -14.29 27.95 -2.36
N TYR A 74 -14.21 28.59 -3.53
CA TYR A 74 -14.30 30.04 -3.62
C TYR A 74 -15.76 30.45 -3.44
N HIS A 75 -16.05 31.17 -2.35
CA HIS A 75 -17.35 31.81 -2.17
C HIS A 75 -17.23 33.25 -2.68
N PRO A 76 -17.82 33.59 -3.85
CA PRO A 76 -17.86 34.98 -4.29
C PRO A 76 -18.61 35.81 -3.24
N ARG A 77 -18.03 36.93 -2.82
CA ARG A 77 -18.79 37.90 -2.01
C ARG A 77 -19.92 38.43 -2.88
N ARG A 78 -21.15 38.45 -2.33
CA ARG A 78 -22.28 39.10 -3.00
C ARG A 78 -21.94 40.58 -3.14
N ALA A 79 -21.83 41.07 -4.37
CA ALA A 79 -21.72 42.50 -4.62
C ALA A 79 -23.03 43.16 -4.19
N SER A 80 -22.95 44.05 -3.20
CA SER A 80 -24.08 44.85 -2.77
C SER A 80 -24.13 46.09 -3.65
N TYR A 81 -24.78 45.99 -4.81
CA TYR A 81 -25.00 47.13 -5.67
C TYR A 81 -26.03 48.06 -5.02
N ALA A 82 -25.61 49.28 -4.68
CA ALA A 82 -26.53 50.37 -4.38
C ALA A 82 -26.98 50.98 -5.70
N CYS A 83 -27.87 50.30 -6.43
CA CYS A 83 -28.45 50.86 -7.66
C CYS A 83 -29.57 51.84 -7.29
N VAL A 84 -29.36 53.12 -7.53
CA VAL A 84 -30.45 54.12 -7.50
C VAL A 84 -31.22 54.05 -8.82
N PRO A 85 -32.56 54.20 -8.85
CA PRO A 85 -33.32 54.18 -10.10
C PRO A 85 -32.81 55.24 -11.09
N GLY A 86 -32.44 54.82 -12.30
CA GLY A 86 -32.03 55.72 -13.40
C GLY A 86 -30.55 55.69 -13.79
N GLU A 87 -29.69 54.98 -13.07
CA GLU A 87 -28.26 54.86 -13.42
C GLU A 87 -27.95 53.58 -14.22
N LYS A 88 -27.03 53.68 -15.18
CA LYS A 88 -26.47 52.52 -15.90
C LYS A 88 -25.10 52.16 -15.33
N GLY A 89 -24.92 50.89 -14.96
CA GLY A 89 -23.66 50.36 -14.44
C GLY A 89 -23.48 50.60 -12.95
N CYS A 90 -24.20 49.82 -12.14
CA CYS A 90 -24.01 49.84 -10.70
C CYS A 90 -22.62 49.28 -10.33
N ARG A 91 -21.92 49.97 -9.42
CA ARG A 91 -20.64 49.52 -8.84
C ARG A 91 -20.87 48.85 -7.50
#